data_AF-A0A3S9WJL0-F1
#
_entry.id   AF-A0A3S9WJL0-F1
#
_cell.length_a   1.000
_cell.length_b   1.000
_cell.length_c   1.000
_cell.angle_alpha   90.00
_cell.angle_beta   90.00
_cell.angle_gamma   90.00
#
_symmetry.space_group_name_H-M   'P 1'
#
loop_
_entity.id
_entity.type
_entity.pdbx_description
1 polymer ?
#
loop_
_entity_poly.entity_id
_entity_poly.type
_entity_poly.pdbx_seq_one_letter_code
_entity_poly.pdbx_strand_id
1 'polypeptide(L)'
;MNISPARWTRRAWIAAFTMPLALSLALTACAPTTPTLEDAGKRCIEWQQETLGIDVEGADTMCEADYDRMGERRFIELYTGELP
;
A
#
# COMPACT_ATOMS: atom_id res chain seq x y z
N MET A 1 45.35 23.29 -18.68
CA MET A 1 44.05 22.63 -18.47
C MET A 1 43.04 23.67 -18.02
N ASN A 2 42.15 24.10 -18.92
CA ASN A 2 41.15 25.13 -18.64
C ASN A 2 39.84 24.43 -18.23
N ILE A 3 39.64 24.28 -16.91
CA ILE A 3 38.40 23.72 -16.36
C ILE A 3 37.37 24.84 -16.40
N SER A 4 36.63 24.95 -17.50
CA SER A 4 35.52 25.90 -17.65
C SER A 4 34.54 25.77 -16.46
N PRO A 5 34.36 26.84 -15.65
CA PRO A 5 33.54 26.79 -14.43
C PRO A 5 32.05 26.55 -14.71
N ALA A 6 31.61 26.77 -15.95
CA ALA A 6 30.24 26.58 -16.40
C ALA A 6 29.75 25.11 -16.37
N ARG A 7 30.66 24.14 -16.35
CA ARG A 7 30.30 22.70 -16.30
C ARG A 7 29.99 22.24 -14.87
N TRP A 8 30.58 22.89 -13.87
CA TRP A 8 30.38 22.60 -12.45
C TRP A 8 29.08 23.19 -11.93
N THR A 9 28.76 24.43 -12.33
CA THR A 9 27.51 25.09 -11.95
C THR A 9 26.29 24.32 -12.46
N ARG A 10 26.25 23.89 -13.74
CA ARG A 10 25.12 23.09 -14.27
C ARG A 10 24.91 21.77 -13.53
N ARG A 11 25.99 21.06 -13.16
CA ARG A 11 25.89 19.81 -12.37
C ARG A 11 25.39 20.07 -10.95
N ALA A 12 25.84 21.16 -10.33
CA ALA A 12 25.38 21.58 -9.01
C ALA A 12 23.89 21.96 -9.01
N TRP A 13 23.41 22.65 -10.05
CA TRP A 13 21.98 22.95 -10.21
C TRP A 13 21.16 21.67 -10.36
N ILE A 14 21.58 20.72 -11.21
CA ILE A 14 20.87 19.45 -11.37
C ILE A 14 20.81 18.70 -10.04
N ALA A 15 21.92 18.58 -9.31
CA ALA A 15 21.95 17.91 -8.00
C ALA A 15 21.06 18.61 -6.95
N ALA A 16 21.03 19.94 -6.94
CA ALA A 16 20.19 20.72 -6.03
C ALA A 16 18.69 20.58 -6.34
N PHE A 17 18.32 20.33 -7.61
CA PHE A 17 16.93 20.09 -8.01
C PHE A 17 16.50 18.63 -7.84
N THR A 18 17.40 17.66 -8.00
CA THR A 18 17.05 16.23 -7.89
C THR A 18 17.05 15.71 -6.45
N MET A 19 17.86 16.30 -5.56
CA MET A 19 17.86 15.99 -4.11
C MET A 19 16.49 16.13 -3.44
N PRO A 20 15.76 17.27 -3.57
CA PRO A 20 14.46 17.42 -2.93
C PRO A 20 13.38 16.49 -3.54
N LEU A 21 13.43 16.23 -4.86
CA LEU A 21 12.50 15.29 -5.50
C LEU A 21 12.69 13.85 -5.01
N ALA A 22 13.94 13.40 -4.86
CA ALA A 22 14.25 12.09 -4.32
C ALA A 22 13.81 11.95 -2.85
N LEU A 23 13.92 13.02 -2.05
CA LEU A 23 13.46 13.03 -0.66
C LEU A 23 11.94 12.93 -0.57
N SER A 24 11.21 13.66 -1.42
CA SER A 24 9.74 13.59 -1.47
C SER A 24 9.25 12.18 -1.81
N LEU A 25 9.86 11.51 -2.80
CA LEU A 25 9.50 10.13 -3.18
C LEU A 25 9.78 9.12 -2.05
N ALA A 26 10.86 9.32 -1.31
CA ALA A 26 11.19 8.48 -0.15
C ALA A 26 10.19 8.66 1.00
N LEU A 27 9.62 9.86 1.16
CA LEU A 27 8.60 10.14 2.17
C LEU A 27 7.23 9.56 1.80
N THR A 28 6.85 9.55 0.52
CA THR A 28 5.57 8.95 0.07
C THR A 28 5.57 7.43 0.16
N ALA A 29 6.74 6.78 -0.02
CA ALA A 29 6.87 5.33 0.16
C ALA A 29 6.73 4.89 1.63
N CYS A 30 6.79 5.84 2.57
CA CYS A 30 6.65 5.60 4.01
C CYS A 30 5.26 6.01 4.54
N ALA A 31 4.31 6.33 3.66
CA ALA A 31 2.91 6.48 4.06
C ALA A 31 2.32 5.08 4.27
N PRO A 32 1.67 4.80 5.42
CA PRO A 32 0.89 3.58 5.55
C PRO A 32 -0.18 3.59 4.46
N THR A 33 -0.17 2.57 3.61
CA THR A 33 -1.23 2.35 2.63
C THR A 33 -2.53 2.15 3.38
N THR A 34 -3.50 3.05 3.17
CA THR A 34 -4.84 2.89 3.71
C THR A 34 -5.39 1.55 3.25
N PRO A 35 -5.79 0.65 4.16
CA PRO A 35 -6.27 -0.65 3.77
C PRO A 35 -7.52 -0.52 2.89
N THR A 36 -7.54 -1.26 1.79
CA THR A 36 -8.64 -1.24 0.82
C THR A 36 -9.62 -2.39 1.07
N LEU A 37 -10.81 -2.30 0.48
CA LEU A 37 -11.78 -3.40 0.49
C LEU A 37 -11.22 -4.66 -0.19
N GLU A 38 -10.42 -4.49 -1.24
CA GLU A 38 -9.80 -5.60 -1.95
C GLU A 38 -8.77 -6.33 -1.06
N ASP A 39 -7.97 -5.58 -0.29
CA ASP A 39 -7.07 -6.16 0.71
C ASP A 39 -7.84 -6.93 1.78
N ALA A 40 -8.96 -6.37 2.26
CA ALA A 40 -9.82 -7.02 3.25
C ALA A 40 -10.42 -8.33 2.73
N GLY A 41 -10.93 -8.33 1.49
CA GLY A 41 -11.49 -9.52 0.84
C GLY A 41 -10.45 -10.61 0.69
N LYS A 42 -9.25 -10.25 0.23
CA LYS A 42 -8.13 -11.20 0.10
C LYS A 42 -7.73 -11.80 1.45
N ARG A 43 -7.60 -10.96 2.48
CA ARG A 43 -7.26 -11.41 3.85
C ARG A 43 -8.34 -12.29 4.45
N CYS A 44 -9.61 -12.02 4.15
CA CYS A 44 -10.71 -12.88 4.56
C CYS A 44 -10.62 -14.26 3.89
N ILE A 45 -10.39 -14.32 2.57
CA ILE A 45 -10.25 -15.58 1.85
C ILE A 45 -9.07 -16.39 2.40
N GLU A 46 -7.89 -15.76 2.55
CA GLU A 46 -6.71 -16.40 3.16
C GLU A 46 -7.05 -16.97 4.55
N TRP A 47 -7.72 -16.17 5.39
CA TRP A 47 -8.11 -16.60 6.73
C TRP A 47 -9.07 -17.79 6.73
N GLN A 48 -10.06 -17.80 5.83
CA GLN A 48 -11.01 -18.90 5.70
C GLN A 48 -10.32 -20.18 5.21
N GLN A 49 -9.39 -20.07 4.26
CA GLN A 49 -8.62 -21.20 3.77
C GLN A 49 -7.71 -21.79 4.86
N GLU A 50 -7.04 -20.93 5.64
CA GLU A 50 -6.16 -21.35 6.73
C GLU A 50 -6.93 -21.94 7.92
N THR A 51 -8.09 -21.37 8.25
CA THR A 51 -8.84 -21.73 9.46
C THR A 51 -9.80 -22.89 9.21
N LEU A 52 -10.52 -22.87 8.08
CA LEU A 52 -11.59 -23.82 7.77
C LEU A 52 -11.20 -24.85 6.70
N GLY A 53 -10.08 -24.65 6.00
CA GLY A 53 -9.63 -25.57 4.95
C GLY A 53 -10.57 -25.63 3.75
N ILE A 54 -11.41 -24.60 3.57
CA ILE A 54 -12.34 -24.50 2.45
C ILE A 54 -11.63 -23.97 1.21
N ASP A 55 -12.17 -24.29 0.03
CA ASP A 55 -11.64 -23.81 -1.24
C ASP A 55 -11.89 -22.30 -1.43
N VAL A 56 -11.25 -21.71 -2.44
CA VAL A 56 -11.32 -20.27 -2.72
C VAL A 56 -12.76 -19.81 -2.96
N GLU A 57 -13.57 -20.59 -3.68
CA GLU A 57 -14.94 -20.19 -4.05
C GLU A 57 -15.88 -20.26 -2.83
N GLY A 58 -15.71 -21.28 -1.99
CA GLY A 58 -16.39 -21.37 -0.70
C GLY A 58 -16.00 -20.25 0.25
N ALA A 59 -14.71 -19.91 0.32
CA ALA A 59 -14.20 -18.81 1.12
C ALA A 59 -14.73 -17.45 0.64
N ASP A 60 -14.74 -17.21 -0.66
CA ASP A 60 -15.25 -15.99 -1.28
C ASP A 60 -16.73 -15.78 -0.95
N THR A 61 -17.56 -16.82 -1.12
CA THR A 61 -18.98 -16.78 -0.77
C THR A 61 -19.22 -16.46 0.71
N MET A 62 -18.42 -17.05 1.61
CA MET A 62 -18.53 -16.77 3.03
C MET A 62 -18.09 -15.34 3.38
N CYS A 63 -17.02 -14.85 2.76
CA CYS A 63 -16.52 -13.51 2.94
C CYS A 63 -17.52 -12.46 2.42
N GLU A 64 -18.18 -12.72 1.29
CA GLU A 64 -19.23 -11.86 0.74
C GLU A 64 -20.45 -11.80 1.68
N ALA A 65 -20.88 -12.96 2.23
CA ALA A 65 -21.96 -12.99 3.21
C ALA A 65 -21.61 -12.24 4.50
N ASP A 66 -20.36 -12.31 4.96
CA ASP A 66 -19.88 -11.55 6.12
C ASP A 66 -19.77 -10.05 5.84
N TYR A 67 -19.33 -9.67 4.63
CA TYR A 67 -19.34 -8.30 4.14
C TYR A 67 -20.76 -7.72 4.14
N ASP A 68 -21.73 -8.43 3.57
CA ASP A 68 -23.13 -7.99 3.49
C ASP A 68 -23.77 -7.84 4.88
N ARG A 69 -23.41 -8.73 5.82
CA ARG A 69 -23.95 -8.71 7.18
C ARG A 69 -23.38 -7.57 8.03
N MET A 70 -22.10 -7.25 7.87
CA MET A 70 -21.38 -6.31 8.74
C MET A 70 -21.21 -4.92 8.12
N GLY A 71 -21.25 -4.83 6.79
CA GLY A 71 -20.94 -3.65 6.00
C GLY A 71 -19.43 -3.42 5.82
N GLU A 72 -19.10 -2.72 4.73
CA GLU A 72 -17.74 -2.46 4.25
C GLU A 72 -16.76 -2.02 5.34
N ARG A 73 -17.09 -0.95 6.08
CA ARG A 73 -16.18 -0.40 7.09
C ARG A 73 -15.77 -1.44 8.14
N ARG A 74 -16.74 -2.22 8.65
CA ARG A 74 -16.48 -3.20 9.69
C ARG A 74 -15.74 -4.42 9.15
N PHE A 75 -16.00 -4.78 7.89
CA PHE A 75 -15.28 -5.85 7.20
C PHE A 75 -13.81 -5.48 6.99
N ILE A 76 -13.52 -4.27 6.51
CA ILE A 76 -12.15 -3.76 6.38
C ILE A 76 -11.45 -3.74 7.75
N GLU A 77 -12.06 -3.13 8.77
CA GLU A 77 -11.50 -3.10 10.12
C GLU A 77 -11.15 -4.51 10.67
N LEU A 78 -11.99 -5.51 10.41
CA LEU A 78 -11.80 -6.87 10.91
C LEU A 78 -10.64 -7.59 10.23
N TYR A 79 -10.50 -7.46 8.91
CA TYR A 79 -9.57 -8.27 8.12
C TYR A 79 -8.26 -7.56 7.75
N THR A 80 -8.20 -6.23 7.84
CA THR A 80 -6.99 -5.44 7.57
C THR A 80 -6.50 -4.66 8.77
N GLY A 81 -7.19 -4.74 9.90
CA GLY A 81 -7.05 -3.84 11.06
C GLY A 81 -5.66 -3.28 11.32
N GLU A 82 -5.44 -2.03 10.92
CA GLU A 82 -4.87 -1.05 11.83
C GLU A 82 -6.04 -0.48 12.63
N LEU A 83 -6.15 -0.88 13.90
CA LEU A 83 -6.89 -0.10 14.90
C LEU A 83 -6.28 1.31 14.97
N PRO A 84 -7.07 2.38 15.15
CA PRO A 84 -6.50 3.63 15.67
C PRO A 84 -5.81 3.41 17.03
#